data_AF-A0A7S2LK15-F1
#
_entry.id   AF-A0A7S2LK15-F1
#
_cell.length_a   1.000
_cell.length_b   1.000
_cell.length_c   1.000
_cell.angle_alpha   90.00
_cell.angle_beta   90.00
_cell.angle_gamma   90.00
#
_symmetry.space_group_name_H-M   'P 1'
#
loop_
_entity.id
_entity.type
_entity.pdbx_description
1 polymer ?
#
loop_
_entity_poly.entity_id
_entity_poly.type
_entity_poly.pdbx_seq_one_letter_code
_entity_poly.pdbx_strand_id
1 'polypeptide(L)'
;MKLSPCTMISTALLTSSARAFTGSGAARFAARALSVRHMSAAEPPMPHSDEKMPFFALGVSLANTVGKNNLDTLLEEKELDLVIEGFCKTLKGEGVDAMTVLNTYGPQLNQVLSSRQENIFERTKKAGAEFIENFLDCNEEAVKTDSGLVYYCMKEGDGEQPTTANTVEVHYHGTLI
;
A
#
# COMPACT_ATOMS: atom_id res chain seq x y z
N MET A 1 28.72 19.02 -39.40
CA MET A 1 28.82 20.49 -39.48
C MET A 1 29.69 20.98 -38.34
N LYS A 2 30.37 22.11 -38.56
CA LYS A 2 31.58 22.62 -37.89
C LYS A 2 31.52 22.73 -36.36
N LEU A 3 32.65 22.36 -35.74
CA LEU A 3 33.13 22.79 -34.44
C LEU A 3 33.49 24.30 -34.46
N SER A 4 33.25 25.03 -33.37
CA SER A 4 34.31 25.79 -32.65
C SER A 4 33.81 26.53 -31.38
N PRO A 5 34.72 26.85 -30.43
CA PRO A 5 34.44 27.17 -29.02
C PRO A 5 34.71 28.65 -28.66
N CYS A 6 34.34 29.10 -27.45
CA CYS A 6 34.80 30.38 -26.91
C CYS A 6 35.10 30.33 -25.39
N THR A 7 36.38 30.11 -25.12
CA THR A 7 37.29 30.61 -24.06
C THR A 7 36.77 31.45 -22.89
N MET A 8 37.14 30.98 -21.68
CA MET A 8 37.59 31.59 -20.41
C MET A 8 37.12 33.00 -19.98
N ILE A 9 36.97 33.20 -18.65
CA ILE A 9 37.72 34.20 -17.85
C ILE A 9 37.62 33.93 -16.33
N SER A 10 38.80 33.86 -15.70
CA SER A 10 39.23 34.41 -14.40
C SER A 10 38.60 34.01 -13.05
N THR A 11 39.31 33.12 -12.36
CA THR A 11 39.94 33.27 -11.02
C THR A 11 39.48 34.39 -10.08
N ALA A 12 39.10 34.02 -8.84
CA ALA A 12 39.51 34.70 -7.59
C ALA A 12 39.32 33.79 -6.36
N LEU A 13 40.42 33.57 -5.64
CA LEU A 13 40.53 32.92 -4.32
C LEU A 13 40.12 33.88 -3.18
N LEU A 14 39.99 33.29 -1.97
CA LEU A 14 40.35 33.80 -0.62
C LEU A 14 39.23 34.22 0.38
N THR A 15 39.08 33.33 1.38
CA THR A 15 39.13 33.53 2.84
C THR A 15 38.00 34.19 3.65
N SER A 16 37.47 33.37 4.58
CA SER A 16 37.44 33.54 6.05
C SER A 16 37.09 34.90 6.68
N SER A 17 35.97 34.95 7.42
CA SER A 17 36.00 35.20 8.88
C SER A 17 34.59 35.18 9.48
N ALA A 18 34.43 34.37 10.53
CA ALA A 18 33.29 34.40 11.43
C ALA A 18 33.30 35.69 12.26
N ARG A 19 32.13 36.31 12.44
CA ARG A 19 31.93 37.44 13.35
C ARG A 19 30.84 37.08 14.35
N ALA A 20 31.26 36.76 15.56
CA ALA A 20 30.39 36.62 16.72
C ALA A 20 29.78 37.99 17.06
N PHE A 21 28.45 38.04 17.21
CA PHE A 21 27.72 39.20 17.70
C PHE A 21 27.30 38.92 19.14
N THR A 22 27.96 39.60 20.08
CA THR A 22 27.50 39.73 21.46
C THR A 22 26.54 40.92 21.53
N GLY A 23 25.37 40.70 22.12
CA GLY A 23 24.35 41.73 22.30
C GLY A 23 23.33 41.31 23.35
N SER A 24 23.56 41.77 24.58
CA SER A 24 22.68 41.66 25.73
C SER A 24 21.33 42.34 25.45
N GLY A 25 20.23 41.67 25.78
CA GLY A 25 18.87 42.23 25.69
C GLY A 25 17.87 41.30 26.37
N ALA A 26 17.56 41.59 27.62
CA ALA A 26 16.54 40.89 28.38
C ALA A 26 15.14 41.12 27.78
N ALA A 27 14.46 40.04 27.38
CA ALA A 27 13.03 40.05 27.09
C ALA A 27 12.38 38.87 27.82
N ARG A 28 11.59 39.22 28.84
CA ARG A 28 10.72 38.31 29.58
C ARG A 28 9.64 37.78 28.64
N PHE A 29 9.72 36.51 28.25
CA PHE A 29 8.60 35.79 27.65
C PHE A 29 7.91 34.94 28.72
N ALA A 30 6.87 35.51 29.32
CA ALA A 30 5.82 34.73 29.93
C ALA A 30 4.88 34.27 28.80
N ALA A 31 5.04 33.04 28.33
CA ALA A 31 4.13 32.41 27.38
C ALA A 31 3.84 30.97 27.83
N ARG A 32 2.80 30.88 28.69
CA ARG A 32 1.73 29.88 28.64
C ARG A 32 2.14 28.49 28.16
N ALA A 33 2.41 27.59 29.09
CA ALA A 33 2.45 26.16 28.84
C ALA A 33 1.11 25.73 28.19
N LEU A 34 1.13 25.49 26.87
CA LEU A 34 0.08 24.74 26.20
C LEU A 34 0.18 23.30 26.71
N SER A 35 -0.64 22.98 27.71
CA SER A 35 -1.00 21.59 28.00
C SER A 35 -1.64 21.05 26.72
N VAL A 36 -0.86 20.30 25.94
CA VAL A 36 -1.40 19.43 24.90
C VAL A 36 -2.22 18.39 25.65
N ARG A 37 -3.53 18.63 25.73
CA ARG A 37 -4.49 17.57 26.02
C ARG A 37 -4.26 16.52 24.93
N HIS A 38 -3.64 15.40 25.31
CA HIS A 38 -3.84 14.16 24.58
C HIS A 38 -5.35 13.93 24.57
N MET A 39 -6.00 14.33 23.47
CA MET A 39 -7.30 13.77 23.15
C MET A 39 -7.03 12.33 22.78
N SER A 40 -7.06 11.45 23.79
CA SER A 40 -7.26 10.03 23.59
C SER A 40 -8.62 9.92 22.91
N ALA A 41 -8.61 9.70 21.59
CA ALA A 41 -9.75 9.13 20.92
C ALA A 41 -10.00 7.80 21.64
N ALA A 42 -11.12 7.70 22.34
CA ALA A 42 -11.48 6.48 23.04
C ALA A 42 -11.68 5.40 21.96
N GLU A 43 -10.71 4.49 21.88
CA GLU A 43 -10.87 3.29 21.08
C GLU A 43 -12.15 2.56 21.54
N PRO A 44 -12.92 1.99 20.61
CA PRO A 44 -14.11 1.23 20.97
C PRO A 44 -13.73 0.17 22.01
N PRO A 45 -14.58 -0.02 23.05
CA PRO A 45 -14.25 -0.95 24.12
C PRO A 45 -14.04 -2.36 23.56
N MET A 46 -13.02 -3.04 24.07
CA MET A 46 -12.71 -4.42 23.67
C MET A 46 -13.95 -5.32 23.88
N PRO A 47 -14.17 -6.32 23.01
CA PRO A 47 -15.41 -7.09 23.00
C PRO A 47 -15.64 -7.94 24.26
N HIS A 48 -14.58 -8.20 25.04
CA HIS A 48 -14.61 -9.01 26.26
C HIS A 48 -13.71 -8.42 27.34
N SER A 49 -13.85 -8.93 28.58
CA SER A 49 -12.98 -8.56 29.70
C SER A 49 -11.52 -8.98 29.49
N ASP A 50 -10.59 -8.29 30.16
CA ASP A 50 -9.14 -8.53 30.06
C ASP A 50 -8.74 -9.99 30.28
N GLU A 51 -9.44 -10.72 31.15
CA GLU A 51 -9.20 -12.15 31.40
C GLU A 51 -9.54 -13.05 30.20
N LYS A 52 -10.52 -12.65 29.38
CA LYS A 52 -11.00 -13.43 28.22
C LYS A 52 -10.31 -13.02 26.92
N MET A 53 -9.72 -11.82 26.89
CA MET A 53 -9.06 -11.27 25.71
C MET A 53 -7.87 -12.10 25.19
N PRO A 54 -7.03 -12.75 26.02
CA PRO A 54 -5.97 -13.63 25.51
C PRO A 54 -6.49 -14.77 24.63
N PHE A 55 -7.64 -15.36 24.97
CA PHE A 55 -8.26 -16.41 24.15
C PHE A 55 -8.87 -15.86 22.86
N PHE A 56 -9.48 -14.66 22.93
CA PHE A 56 -9.96 -13.96 21.74
C PHE A 56 -8.80 -13.62 20.79
N ALA A 57 -7.67 -13.16 21.32
CA ALA A 57 -6.47 -12.83 20.54
C ALA A 57 -5.87 -14.07 19.84
N LEU A 58 -5.92 -15.24 20.47
CA LEU A 58 -5.55 -16.50 19.81
C LEU A 58 -6.43 -16.76 18.57
N GLY A 59 -7.75 -16.57 18.70
CA GLY A 59 -8.69 -16.68 17.58
C GLY A 59 -8.36 -15.71 16.44
N VAL A 60 -8.11 -14.44 16.76
CA VAL A 60 -7.70 -13.42 15.77
C VAL A 60 -6.39 -13.80 15.07
N SER A 61 -5.40 -14.32 15.82
CA SER A 61 -4.12 -14.76 15.24
C SER A 61 -4.28 -15.93 14.25
N LEU A 62 -5.12 -16.91 14.60
CA LEU A 62 -5.45 -18.04 13.73
C LEU A 62 -6.21 -17.58 12.49
N ALA A 63 -7.22 -16.71 12.66
CA ALA A 63 -7.97 -16.12 11.56
C ALA A 63 -7.06 -15.34 10.61
N ASN A 64 -6.11 -14.56 11.12
CA ASN A 64 -5.13 -13.85 10.29
C ASN A 64 -4.17 -14.79 9.56
N THR A 65 -3.94 -16.00 10.06
CA THR A 65 -3.11 -16.99 9.38
C THR A 65 -3.88 -17.68 8.25
N VAL A 66 -5.15 -18.02 8.49
CA VAL A 66 -6.01 -18.70 7.51
C VAL A 66 -6.55 -17.72 6.45
N GLY A 67 -6.92 -16.51 6.87
CA GLY A 67 -7.45 -15.44 6.03
C GLY A 67 -6.44 -14.83 5.06
N LYS A 68 -5.13 -15.08 5.25
CA LYS A 68 -4.07 -14.67 4.30
C LYS A 68 -4.22 -15.25 2.89
N ASN A 69 -5.10 -16.22 2.69
CA ASN A 69 -5.41 -16.81 1.40
C ASN A 69 -6.57 -16.12 0.65
N ASN A 70 -6.89 -14.85 0.98
CA ASN A 70 -7.96 -14.06 0.36
C ASN A 70 -9.36 -14.70 0.47
N LEU A 71 -9.61 -15.45 1.54
CA LEU A 71 -10.91 -16.10 1.76
C LEU A 71 -12.05 -15.09 1.88
N ASP A 72 -11.78 -13.91 2.41
CA ASP A 72 -12.71 -12.80 2.52
C ASP A 72 -13.17 -12.25 1.16
N THR A 73 -12.31 -12.33 0.15
CA THR A 73 -12.61 -11.90 -1.23
C THR A 73 -13.22 -13.04 -2.05
N LEU A 74 -12.85 -14.28 -1.74
CA LEU A 74 -13.25 -15.47 -2.49
C LEU A 74 -14.55 -16.12 -2.01
N LEU A 75 -14.98 -15.87 -0.77
CA LEU A 75 -16.17 -16.47 -0.18
C LEU A 75 -17.27 -15.44 0.04
N GLU A 76 -18.51 -15.88 -0.13
CA GLU A 76 -19.67 -15.13 0.32
C GLU A 76 -19.80 -15.23 1.86
N GLU A 77 -20.47 -14.25 2.48
CA GLU A 77 -20.65 -14.20 3.94
C GLU A 77 -21.22 -15.51 4.51
N LYS A 78 -22.24 -16.07 3.84
CA LYS A 78 -22.86 -17.35 4.25
C LYS A 78 -21.93 -18.56 4.09
N GLU A 79 -21.00 -18.51 3.16
CA GLU A 79 -20.01 -19.58 2.98
C GLU A 79 -18.90 -19.48 4.02
N LEU A 80 -18.52 -18.25 4.40
CA LEU A 80 -17.61 -18.01 5.51
C LEU A 80 -18.18 -18.54 6.82
N ASP A 81 -19.50 -18.41 7.05
CA ASP A 81 -20.18 -19.01 8.21
C ASP A 81 -20.03 -20.54 8.24
N LEU A 82 -20.16 -21.21 7.08
CA LEU A 82 -19.95 -22.66 6.96
C LEU A 82 -18.49 -23.06 7.24
N VAL A 83 -17.53 -22.23 6.83
CA VAL A 83 -16.10 -22.44 7.15
C VAL A 83 -15.86 -22.33 8.65
N ILE A 84 -16.43 -21.31 9.30
CA ILE A 84 -16.34 -21.13 10.76
C ILE A 84 -17.00 -22.30 11.48
N GLU A 85 -18.17 -22.75 11.03
CA GLU A 85 -18.87 -23.92 11.59
C GLU A 85 -18.00 -25.17 11.50
N GLY A 86 -17.47 -25.48 10.31
CA GLY A 86 -16.59 -26.63 10.09
C GLY A 86 -15.32 -26.58 10.94
N PHE A 87 -14.70 -25.39 11.05
CA PHE A 87 -13.54 -25.15 11.90
C PHE A 87 -13.84 -25.40 13.38
N CYS A 88 -14.94 -24.83 13.90
CA CYS A 88 -15.35 -24.99 15.29
C CYS A 88 -15.71 -26.44 15.63
N LYS A 89 -16.49 -27.11 14.76
CA LYS A 89 -16.85 -28.52 14.92
C LYS A 89 -15.61 -29.41 14.98
N THR A 90 -14.70 -29.24 14.01
CA THR A 90 -13.45 -30.01 13.95
C THR A 90 -12.59 -29.81 15.20
N LEU A 91 -12.42 -28.57 15.68
CA LEU A 91 -11.65 -28.29 16.89
C LEU A 91 -12.27 -28.87 18.17
N LYS A 92 -13.60 -28.91 18.24
CA LYS A 92 -14.33 -29.51 19.37
C LYS A 92 -14.40 -31.04 19.30
N GLY A 93 -13.93 -31.66 18.21
CA GLY A 93 -14.10 -33.08 17.96
C GLY A 93 -15.57 -33.45 17.70
N GLU A 94 -16.39 -32.48 17.32
CA GLU A 94 -17.79 -32.65 16.96
C GLU A 94 -17.92 -32.71 15.44
N GLY A 95 -18.83 -33.53 14.91
CA GLY A 95 -19.16 -33.54 13.48
C GLY A 95 -18.68 -34.77 12.71
N VAL A 96 -18.55 -34.60 11.40
CA VAL A 96 -18.29 -35.67 10.44
C VAL A 96 -16.79 -35.97 10.39
N ASP A 97 -16.41 -37.21 10.07
CA ASP A 97 -15.01 -37.57 9.86
C ASP A 97 -14.33 -36.61 8.86
N ALA A 98 -13.36 -35.85 9.36
CA ALA A 98 -12.69 -34.80 8.60
C ALA A 98 -12.04 -35.37 7.33
N MET A 99 -11.49 -36.58 7.41
CA MET A 99 -10.84 -37.22 6.27
C MET A 99 -11.84 -37.54 5.16
N THR A 100 -13.01 -38.06 5.51
CA THR A 100 -14.11 -38.34 4.56
C THR A 100 -14.61 -37.06 3.90
N VAL A 101 -14.84 -35.98 4.66
CA VAL A 101 -15.30 -34.70 4.12
C VAL A 101 -14.26 -34.12 3.16
N LEU A 102 -13.00 -34.07 3.57
CA LEU A 102 -11.92 -33.49 2.77
C LEU A 102 -11.65 -34.28 1.49
N ASN A 103 -11.70 -35.61 1.53
CA ASN A 103 -11.52 -36.43 0.32
C ASN A 103 -12.70 -36.27 -0.66
N THR A 104 -13.91 -36.10 -0.13
CA THR A 104 -15.13 -36.01 -0.97
C THR A 104 -15.29 -34.62 -1.59
N TYR A 105 -15.12 -33.56 -0.79
CA TYR A 105 -15.44 -32.19 -1.18
C TYR A 105 -14.22 -31.30 -1.42
N GLY A 106 -13.03 -31.70 -0.97
CA GLY A 106 -11.79 -30.94 -1.19
C GLY A 106 -11.51 -30.62 -2.67
N PRO A 107 -11.64 -31.58 -3.61
CA PRO A 107 -11.48 -31.28 -5.04
C PRO A 107 -12.49 -30.25 -5.57
N GLN A 108 -13.75 -30.34 -5.12
CA GLN A 108 -14.80 -29.39 -5.52
C GLN A 108 -14.53 -27.99 -4.97
N LEU A 109 -14.09 -27.91 -3.71
CA LEU A 109 -13.69 -26.65 -3.09
C LEU A 109 -12.56 -25.99 -3.88
N ASN A 110 -11.52 -26.74 -4.25
CA ASN A 110 -10.42 -26.21 -5.06
C ASN A 110 -10.93 -25.67 -6.40
N GLN A 111 -11.82 -26.40 -7.08
CA GLN A 111 -12.39 -25.96 -8.34
C GLN A 111 -13.18 -24.65 -8.20
N VAL A 112 -14.00 -24.52 -7.16
CA VAL A 112 -14.78 -23.29 -6.89
C VAL A 112 -13.84 -22.12 -6.62
N LEU A 113 -12.85 -22.30 -5.75
CA LEU A 113 -11.89 -21.24 -5.41
C LEU A 113 -11.05 -20.81 -6.62
N SER A 114 -10.55 -21.76 -7.41
CA SER A 114 -9.83 -21.46 -8.65
C SER A 114 -10.69 -20.69 -9.65
N SER A 115 -11.93 -21.12 -9.88
CA SER A 115 -12.84 -20.43 -10.80
C SER A 115 -13.16 -19.01 -10.34
N ARG A 116 -13.35 -18.78 -9.03
CA ARG A 116 -13.58 -17.42 -8.49
C ARG A 116 -12.34 -16.54 -8.64
N GLN A 117 -11.16 -17.09 -8.38
CA GLN A 117 -9.90 -16.37 -8.60
C GLN A 117 -9.71 -15.96 -10.05
N GLU A 118 -10.01 -16.87 -11.00
CA GLU A 118 -9.98 -16.57 -12.44
C GLU A 118 -10.97 -15.47 -12.81
N ASN A 119 -12.20 -15.52 -12.28
CA ASN A 119 -13.20 -14.48 -12.51
C ASN A 119 -12.74 -13.11 -11.99
N ILE A 120 -12.14 -13.05 -10.80
CA ILE A 120 -11.57 -11.81 -10.26
C ILE A 120 -10.44 -11.31 -11.17
N PHE A 121 -9.54 -12.20 -11.59
CA PHE A 121 -8.46 -11.86 -12.51
C PHE A 121 -8.97 -11.26 -13.82
N GLU A 122 -9.93 -11.91 -14.47
CA GLU A 122 -10.49 -11.43 -15.73
C GLU A 122 -11.22 -10.09 -15.58
N ARG A 123 -11.96 -9.88 -14.48
CA ARG A 123 -12.62 -8.60 -14.20
C ARG A 123 -11.58 -7.48 -13.98
N THR A 124 -10.53 -7.74 -13.21
CA THR A 124 -9.45 -6.76 -12.96
C THR A 124 -8.67 -6.45 -14.24
N LYS A 125 -8.37 -7.46 -15.04
CA LYS A 125 -7.71 -7.30 -16.35
C LYS A 125 -8.56 -6.44 -17.30
N LYS A 126 -9.87 -6.71 -17.37
CA LYS A 126 -10.80 -5.93 -18.18
C LYS A 126 -10.90 -4.48 -17.68
N ALA A 127 -11.07 -4.29 -16.38
CA ALA A 127 -11.10 -2.95 -15.78
C ALA A 127 -9.82 -2.16 -16.05
N GLY A 128 -8.65 -2.81 -16.00
CA GLY A 128 -7.38 -2.17 -16.35
C GLY A 128 -7.28 -1.78 -17.82
N ALA A 129 -7.76 -2.62 -18.74
CA ALA A 129 -7.82 -2.28 -20.15
C ALA A 129 -8.76 -1.09 -20.41
N GLU A 130 -9.96 -1.12 -19.83
CA GLU A 130 -10.94 -0.03 -19.93
C GLU A 130 -10.40 1.27 -19.32
N PHE A 131 -9.69 1.20 -18.19
CA PHE A 131 -9.05 2.37 -17.58
C PHE A 131 -8.01 3.00 -18.51
N ILE A 132 -7.16 2.18 -19.15
CA ILE A 132 -6.15 2.66 -20.10
C ILE A 132 -6.81 3.31 -21.32
N GLU A 133 -7.83 2.68 -21.89
CA GLU A 133 -8.57 3.22 -23.04
C GLU A 133 -9.18 4.59 -22.69
N ASN A 134 -9.93 4.66 -21.59
CA ASN A 134 -10.53 5.91 -21.11
C ASN A 134 -9.49 6.99 -20.81
N PHE A 135 -8.35 6.62 -20.22
CA PHE A 135 -7.28 7.56 -19.92
C PHE A 135 -6.68 8.17 -21.20
N LEU A 136 -6.45 7.35 -22.24
CA LEU A 136 -5.97 7.84 -23.53
C LEU A 136 -7.00 8.72 -24.24
N ASP A 137 -8.28 8.34 -24.17
CA ASP A 137 -9.37 9.11 -24.78
C ASP A 137 -9.56 10.49 -24.11
N CYS A 138 -9.30 10.58 -22.81
CA CYS A 138 -9.45 11.83 -22.05
C CYS A 138 -8.20 12.72 -22.08
N ASN A 139 -7.04 12.23 -22.52
CA ASN A 139 -5.77 12.95 -22.46
C ASN A 139 -5.04 12.85 -23.81
N GLU A 140 -5.26 13.81 -24.70
CA GLU A 140 -4.74 13.79 -26.08
C GLU A 140 -3.20 13.72 -26.17
N GLU A 141 -2.48 14.26 -25.18
CA GLU A 141 -1.00 14.21 -25.13
C GLU A 141 -0.47 13.00 -24.35
N ALA A 142 -1.34 12.09 -23.87
CA ALA A 142 -0.90 10.87 -23.25
C ALA A 142 -0.25 9.94 -24.28
N VAL A 143 0.83 9.29 -23.87
CA VAL A 143 1.65 8.44 -24.75
C VAL A 143 1.56 6.99 -24.28
N LYS A 144 1.25 6.10 -25.22
CA LYS A 144 1.35 4.64 -25.04
C LYS A 144 2.63 4.14 -25.70
N THR A 145 3.46 3.43 -24.94
CA THR A 145 4.69 2.81 -25.44
C THR A 145 4.43 1.41 -26.00
N ASP A 146 5.39 0.87 -26.76
CA ASP A 146 5.35 -0.51 -27.28
C ASP A 146 5.28 -1.58 -26.18
N SER A 147 5.78 -1.26 -24.97
CA SER A 147 5.69 -2.13 -23.80
C SER A 147 4.29 -2.16 -23.15
N GLY A 148 3.38 -1.27 -23.59
CA GLY A 148 2.04 -1.11 -23.01
C GLY A 148 1.98 -0.12 -21.84
N LEU A 149 3.09 0.54 -21.49
CA LEU A 149 3.08 1.63 -20.51
C LEU A 149 2.33 2.83 -21.09
N VAL A 150 1.45 3.42 -20.30
CA VAL A 150 0.78 4.68 -20.62
C VAL A 150 1.17 5.72 -19.59
N TYR A 151 1.60 6.89 -20.07
CA TYR A 151 1.94 8.02 -19.22
C TYR A 151 1.48 9.33 -19.83
N TYR A 152 1.33 10.34 -18.98
CA TYR A 152 1.02 11.70 -19.38
C TYR A 152 2.01 12.65 -18.71
N CYS A 153 2.75 13.43 -19.51
CA CYS A 153 3.75 14.37 -19.00
C CYS A 153 3.07 15.67 -18.56
N MET A 154 2.82 15.82 -17.25
CA MET A 154 2.16 17.04 -16.73
C MET A 154 3.06 18.27 -16.76
N LYS A 155 4.37 18.08 -16.55
CA LYS A 155 5.37 19.15 -16.55
C LYS A 155 6.72 18.59 -17.00
N GLU A 156 7.25 19.12 -18.09
CA GLU A 156 8.57 18.75 -18.59
C GLU A 156 9.68 19.26 -17.65
N GLY A 157 10.69 18.41 -17.44
CA GLY A 157 11.94 18.77 -16.79
C GLY A 157 13.03 19.14 -17.79
N ASP A 158 14.02 19.87 -17.34
CA ASP A 158 15.16 20.37 -18.13
C ASP A 158 16.50 19.67 -17.82
N GLY A 159 16.47 18.67 -16.93
CA GLY A 159 17.63 17.87 -16.55
C GLY A 159 17.99 16.76 -17.54
N GLU A 160 19.15 16.13 -17.33
CA GLU A 160 19.57 14.96 -18.10
C GLU A 160 18.63 13.77 -17.86
N GLN A 161 18.31 13.03 -18.93
CA GLN A 161 17.51 11.82 -18.80
C GLN A 161 18.30 10.73 -18.07
N PRO A 162 17.69 10.04 -17.07
CA PRO A 162 18.38 9.00 -16.33
C PRO A 162 18.68 7.79 -17.20
N THR A 163 19.85 7.20 -17.00
CA THR A 163 20.28 5.91 -17.58
C THR A 163 20.04 4.78 -16.59
N THR A 164 20.14 3.53 -17.06
CA THR A 164 19.95 2.32 -16.22
C THR A 164 20.93 2.18 -15.06
N ALA A 165 22.07 2.89 -15.08
CA ALA A 165 23.07 2.87 -14.01
C ALA A 165 22.84 3.97 -12.95
N ASN A 166 21.94 4.92 -13.20
CA ASN A 166 21.71 6.02 -12.27
C ASN A 166 20.81 5.61 -11.11
N THR A 167 21.02 6.23 -9.96
CA THR A 167 20.07 6.25 -8.85
C THR A 167 19.24 7.52 -8.97
N VAL A 168 17.91 7.40 -8.87
CA VAL A 168 16.97 8.52 -8.97
C VAL A 168 16.29 8.77 -7.63
N GLU A 169 15.95 10.03 -7.37
CA GLU A 169 15.14 10.44 -6.22
C GLU A 169 13.79 10.94 -6.74
N VAL A 170 12.69 10.39 -6.22
CA VAL A 170 11.32 10.68 -6.71
C VAL A 170 10.35 10.83 -5.55
N HIS A 171 9.37 11.71 -5.75
CA HIS A 171 8.15 11.75 -4.96
C HIS A 171 7.03 11.12 -5.78
N TYR A 172 6.51 9.97 -5.32
CA TYR A 172 5.48 9.24 -6.04
C TYR A 172 4.26 8.98 -5.16
N HIS A 173 3.12 8.81 -5.82
CA HIS A 173 1.90 8.31 -5.21
C HIS A 173 1.32 7.23 -6.12
N GLY A 174 1.07 6.04 -5.57
CA GLY A 174 0.49 4.91 -6.29
C GLY A 174 -0.91 4.61 -5.76
N THR A 175 -1.84 4.39 -6.68
CA THR A 175 -3.20 3.92 -6.39
C THR A 175 -3.53 2.73 -7.29
N LEU A 176 -4.47 1.90 -6.84
CA LEU A 176 -5.16 0.97 -7.74
C LEU A 176 -6.16 1.74 -8.60
N ILE A 177 -6.60 1.11 -9.69
CA ILE A 177 -7.67 1.62 -10.57
C ILE A 177 -9.04 1.53 -9.89
#